data_AF-A0A6J4C151-F1
#
_entry.id   AF-A0A6J4C151-F1
#
_cell.length_a   1.000
_cell.length_b   1.000
_cell.length_c   1.000
_cell.angle_alpha   90.00
_cell.angle_beta   90.00
_cell.angle_gamma   90.00
#
_symmetry.space_group_name_H-M   'P 1'
#
loop_
_entity.id
_entity.type
_entity.pdbx_description
1 polymer ?
#
loop_
_entity_poly.entity_id
_entity_poly.type
_entity_poly.pdbx_seq_one_letter_code
_entity_poly.pdbx_strand_id
1 'polypeptide(L)'
;MTRIAGLRRRLDAITVTFSGTLAAKLIKLTVDQRRQYDEWRDRMAVFYASYPDGEAYGQMINGDGPSPLPRDVRLALFGATIGIPTGATEAQAGEIYRRVALGD
;
A
#
# COMPACT_ATOMS: atom_id res chain seq x y z
N MET A 1 -14.13 -38.16 -0.59
CA MET A 1 -13.77 -37.04 -1.52
C MET A 1 -13.51 -35.69 -0.82
N THR A 2 -13.55 -35.61 0.51
CA THR A 2 -13.54 -34.34 1.27
C THR A 2 -12.14 -33.70 1.47
N ARG A 3 -11.06 -34.48 1.40
CA ARG A 3 -9.68 -33.98 1.63
C ARG A 3 -9.14 -33.09 0.50
N ILE A 4 -9.47 -33.41 -0.75
CA ILE A 4 -8.97 -32.67 -1.93
C ILE A 4 -9.62 -31.28 -2.03
N ALA A 5 -10.93 -31.18 -1.78
CA ALA A 5 -11.64 -29.90 -1.76
C ALA A 5 -11.16 -28.97 -0.63
N GLY A 6 -10.82 -29.52 0.53
CA GLY A 6 -10.25 -28.76 1.66
C GLY A 6 -8.83 -28.24 1.39
N LEU A 7 -8.00 -29.03 0.69
CA LEU A 7 -6.66 -28.62 0.25
C LEU A 7 -6.72 -27.48 -0.77
N ARG A 8 -7.63 -27.56 -1.74
CA ARG A 8 -7.78 -26.53 -2.77
C ARG A 8 -8.18 -25.18 -2.18
N ARG A 9 -9.17 -25.14 -1.28
CA ARG A 9 -9.53 -23.89 -0.57
C ARG A 9 -8.38 -23.27 0.22
N ARG A 10 -7.53 -24.10 0.85
CA ARG A 10 -6.36 -23.60 1.59
C ARG A 10 -5.31 -23.01 0.64
N LEU A 11 -5.07 -23.64 -0.50
CA LEU A 11 -4.18 -23.12 -1.54
C LEU A 11 -4.72 -21.81 -2.14
N ASP A 12 -6.02 -21.74 -2.40
CA ASP A 12 -6.67 -20.52 -2.89
C ASP A 12 -6.54 -19.38 -1.86
N ALA A 13 -6.80 -19.67 -0.58
CA ALA A 13 -6.62 -18.70 0.50
C ALA A 13 -5.17 -18.20 0.62
N ILE A 14 -4.18 -19.10 0.59
CA ILE A 14 -2.76 -18.73 0.63
C ILE A 14 -2.39 -17.87 -0.58
N THR A 15 -2.88 -18.22 -1.77
CA THR A 15 -2.60 -17.47 -3.01
C THR A 15 -3.21 -16.07 -2.95
N VAL A 16 -4.45 -15.95 -2.46
CA VAL A 16 -5.10 -14.66 -2.23
C VAL A 16 -4.32 -13.82 -1.21
N THR A 17 -3.97 -14.39 -0.05
CA THR A 17 -3.16 -13.71 0.97
C THR A 17 -1.81 -13.26 0.42
N PHE A 18 -1.12 -14.13 -0.32
CA PHE A 18 0.18 -13.81 -0.93
C PHE A 18 0.04 -12.68 -1.95
N SER A 19 -0.97 -12.74 -2.82
CA SER A 19 -1.21 -11.71 -3.84
C SER A 19 -1.49 -10.31 -3.28
N GLY A 20 -1.98 -10.23 -2.03
CA GLY A 20 -2.21 -8.99 -1.31
C GLY A 20 -0.95 -8.37 -0.68
N THR A 21 0.14 -9.14 -0.54
CA THR A 21 1.38 -8.67 0.08
C THR A 21 2.11 -7.65 -0.79
N LEU A 22 2.87 -6.75 -0.14
CA LEU A 22 3.75 -5.82 -0.84
C LEU A 22 4.76 -6.57 -1.73
N ALA A 23 5.31 -7.69 -1.26
CA ALA A 23 6.26 -8.51 -2.01
C ALA A 23 5.66 -9.02 -3.33
N ALA A 24 4.43 -9.55 -3.31
CA ALA A 24 3.76 -10.00 -4.52
C ALA A 24 3.42 -8.86 -5.49
N LYS A 25 3.07 -7.68 -4.96
CA LYS A 25 2.80 -6.50 -5.77
C LYS A 25 4.06 -5.93 -6.42
N LEU A 26 5.20 -5.97 -5.72
CA LEU A 26 6.50 -5.57 -6.26
C LEU A 26 6.96 -6.45 -7.43
N ILE A 27 6.59 -7.72 -7.46
CA ILE A 27 6.88 -8.64 -8.58
C ILE A 27 6.08 -8.26 -9.83
N LYS A 28 4.91 -7.64 -9.68
CA LYS A 28 4.01 -7.27 -10.79
C LYS A 28 4.34 -5.91 -11.41
N LEU A 29 5.24 -5.14 -10.82
CA LEU A 29 5.66 -3.85 -11.37
C LEU A 29 6.45 -4.05 -12.67
N THR A 30 6.34 -3.10 -13.60
CA THR A 30 7.29 -3.02 -14.72
C THR A 30 8.70 -2.72 -14.20
N VAL A 31 9.72 -2.94 -15.04
CA VAL A 31 11.12 -2.63 -14.68
C VAL A 31 11.27 -1.16 -14.28
N ASP A 32 10.66 -0.23 -15.02
CA ASP A 32 10.71 1.19 -14.70
C ASP A 32 9.98 1.54 -13.40
N GLN A 33 8.81 0.96 -13.17
CA GLN A 33 8.06 1.18 -11.93
C GLN A 33 8.81 0.63 -10.72
N ARG A 34 9.48 -0.52 -10.87
CA ARG A 34 10.31 -1.10 -9.82
C ARG A 34 11.51 -0.21 -9.51
N ARG A 35 12.19 0.30 -10.54
CA ARG A 35 13.28 1.26 -10.39
C ARG A 35 12.83 2.52 -9.63
N GLN A 36 11.69 3.10 -10.02
CA GLN A 36 11.13 4.27 -9.35
C GLN A 36 10.79 4.00 -7.87
N TYR A 37 10.26 2.81 -7.56
CA TYR A 37 10.01 2.40 -6.18
C TYR A 37 11.30 2.27 -5.37
N ASP A 38 12.31 1.60 -5.93
CA ASP A 38 13.59 1.38 -5.23
C ASP A 38 14.31 2.73 -4.99
N GLU A 39 14.34 3.63 -5.98
CA GLU A 39 14.88 4.99 -5.82
C GLU A 39 14.12 5.80 -4.75
N TRP A 40 12.79 5.70 -4.72
CA TRP A 40 11.98 6.35 -3.70
C TRP A 40 12.25 5.77 -2.30
N ARG A 41 12.32 4.43 -2.19
CA ARG A 41 12.62 3.73 -0.94
C ARG A 41 13.97 4.18 -0.37
N ASP A 42 14.98 4.29 -1.22
CA ASP A 42 16.33 4.68 -0.79
C ASP A 42 16.36 6.14 -0.31
N ARG A 43 15.65 7.05 -1.01
CA ARG A 43 15.47 8.44 -0.52
C ARG A 43 14.74 8.51 0.81
N MET A 44 13.69 7.71 1.00
CA MET A 44 12.97 7.65 2.27
C MET A 44 13.85 7.09 3.39
N ALA A 45 14.66 6.07 3.12
CA ALA A 45 15.58 5.50 4.09
C ALA A 45 16.61 6.53 4.58
N VAL A 46 17.20 7.30 3.65
CA VAL A 46 18.09 8.41 3.99
C VAL A 46 17.36 9.47 4.81
N PHE A 47 16.16 9.86 4.40
CA PHE A 47 15.36 10.85 5.13
C PHE A 47 15.09 10.41 6.57
N TYR A 48 14.58 9.18 6.79
CA TYR A 48 14.33 8.68 8.14
C TYR A 48 15.60 8.55 8.97
N ALA A 49 16.74 8.22 8.35
CA ALA A 49 18.03 8.18 9.04
C ALA A 49 18.51 9.57 9.46
N SER A 50 18.15 10.63 8.73
CA SER A 50 18.47 12.02 9.08
C SER A 50 17.62 12.58 10.22
N TYR A 51 16.49 11.95 10.54
CA TYR A 51 15.57 12.38 11.60
C TYR A 51 15.27 11.23 12.57
N PRO A 52 16.27 10.79 13.36
CA PRO A 52 16.03 9.88 14.47
C PRO A 52 15.06 10.52 15.47
N ASP A 53 14.38 9.71 16.29
CA ASP A 53 13.45 10.16 17.35
C ASP A 53 12.07 10.68 16.90
N GLY A 54 11.64 10.35 15.68
CA GLY A 54 10.24 10.55 15.24
C GLY A 54 9.94 11.94 14.66
N GLU A 55 10.94 12.82 14.59
CA GLU A 55 10.83 14.14 13.96
C GLU A 55 10.48 14.06 12.47
N ALA A 56 10.82 12.93 11.82
CA ALA A 56 10.53 12.67 10.41
C ALA A 56 9.05 12.93 10.05
N TYR A 57 8.13 12.62 10.95
CA TYR A 57 6.70 12.86 10.72
C TYR A 57 6.37 14.36 10.66
N GLY A 58 6.94 15.17 11.56
CA GLY A 58 6.78 16.61 11.56
C GLY A 58 7.34 17.25 10.29
N GLN A 59 8.52 16.80 9.87
CA GLN A 59 9.14 17.24 8.62
C GLN A 59 8.30 16.90 7.38
N MET A 60 7.68 15.72 7.34
CA MET A 60 6.76 15.36 6.24
C MET A 60 5.52 16.27 6.19
N ILE A 61 4.96 16.66 7.34
CA ILE A 61 3.81 17.59 7.39
C ILE A 61 4.21 18.99 6.91
N ASN A 62 5.42 19.43 7.23
CA ASN A 62 5.93 20.73 6.80
C ASN A 62 6.32 20.78 5.31
N GLY A 63 6.30 19.65 4.62
CA GLY A 63 6.64 19.56 3.19
C GLY A 63 8.13 19.35 2.93
N ASP A 64 8.94 19.12 3.97
CA ASP A 64 10.39 18.90 3.88
C ASP A 64 10.74 17.43 3.58
N GLY A 65 9.73 16.60 3.31
CA GLY A 65 9.89 15.20 2.94
C GLY A 65 10.42 15.01 1.51
N PRO A 66 10.99 13.83 1.18
CA PRO A 66 11.34 13.49 -0.19
C PRO A 66 10.13 13.55 -1.12
N SER A 67 10.38 13.74 -2.41
CA SER A 67 9.32 13.71 -3.42
C SER A 67 8.50 12.41 -3.31
N PRO A 68 7.16 12.50 -3.38
CA PRO A 68 6.28 11.36 -3.19
C PRO A 68 6.51 10.30 -4.27
N LEU A 69 6.17 9.05 -3.94
CA LEU A 69 6.16 7.96 -4.90
C LEU A 69 5.23 8.31 -6.09
N PRO A 70 5.67 8.12 -7.35
CA PRO A 70 4.84 8.39 -8.53
C PRO A 70 3.47 7.72 -8.44
N ARG A 71 2.44 8.42 -8.93
CA ARG A 71 1.03 8.04 -8.73
C ARG A 71 0.73 6.65 -9.27
N ASP A 72 1.24 6.32 -10.45
CA ASP A 72 1.05 5.04 -11.11
C ASP A 72 1.67 3.88 -10.31
N VAL A 73 2.91 4.04 -9.83
CA VAL A 73 3.58 3.06 -8.96
C VAL A 73 2.83 2.90 -7.64
N ARG A 74 2.41 4.01 -7.04
CA ARG A 74 1.63 4.02 -5.79
C ARG A 74 0.30 3.28 -5.95
N LEU A 75 -0.43 3.51 -7.05
CA LEU A 75 -1.68 2.81 -7.35
C LEU A 75 -1.45 1.32 -7.58
N ALA A 76 -0.38 0.94 -8.27
CA ALA A 76 -0.03 -0.46 -8.50
C ALA A 76 0.28 -1.21 -7.19
N LEU A 77 0.91 -0.54 -6.21
CA LEU A 77 1.28 -1.14 -4.93
C LEU A 77 0.16 -1.07 -3.88
N PHE A 78 -0.61 0.01 -3.82
CA PHE A 78 -1.50 0.28 -2.70
C PHE A 78 -2.97 0.46 -3.10
N GLY A 79 -3.27 0.50 -4.40
CA GLY A 79 -4.60 0.83 -4.89
C GLY A 79 -4.92 2.32 -4.73
N ALA A 80 -6.19 2.66 -4.98
CA ALA A 80 -6.67 4.04 -4.85
C ALA A 80 -6.52 4.55 -3.41
N THR A 81 -6.11 5.82 -3.25
CA THR A 81 -6.20 6.46 -1.93
C THR A 81 -7.67 6.60 -1.57
N ILE A 82 -8.05 6.09 -0.41
CA ILE A 82 -9.38 6.28 0.15
C ILE A 82 -9.36 7.62 0.90
N GLY A 83 -9.94 8.65 0.29
CA GLY A 83 -10.13 9.94 0.95
C GLY A 83 -11.31 9.87 1.90
N ILE A 84 -11.05 9.90 3.21
CA ILE A 84 -12.10 10.00 4.23
C ILE A 84 -12.21 11.48 4.62
N PRO A 85 -13.36 12.14 4.40
CA PRO A 85 -13.54 13.53 4.77
C PRO A 85 -13.36 13.75 6.27
N THR A 86 -12.74 14.87 6.64
CA THR A 86 -12.65 15.30 8.03
C THR A 86 -14.06 15.49 8.59
N GLY A 87 -14.36 14.80 9.70
CA GLY A 87 -15.70 14.79 10.33
C GLY A 87 -16.61 13.65 9.89
N ALA A 88 -16.16 12.75 9.00
CA ALA A 88 -16.90 11.53 8.70
C ALA A 88 -17.04 10.65 9.95
N THR A 89 -18.24 10.13 10.18
CA THR A 89 -18.46 9.10 11.21
C THR A 89 -17.83 7.78 10.80
N GLU A 90 -17.60 6.87 11.74
CA GLU A 90 -17.07 5.53 11.45
C GLU A 90 -17.94 4.78 10.43
N ALA A 91 -19.26 4.92 10.50
CA ALA A 91 -20.18 4.32 9.54
C ALA A 91 -19.96 4.88 8.12
N GLN A 92 -19.80 6.19 7.99
CA GLN A 92 -19.52 6.85 6.70
C GLN A 92 -18.14 6.46 6.16
N ALA A 93 -17.13 6.41 7.03
CA ALA A 93 -15.79 5.92 6.69
C ALA A 93 -15.83 4.47 6.18
N GLY A 94 -16.58 3.59 6.86
CA GLY A 94 -16.75 2.20 6.46
C GLY A 94 -17.48 2.04 5.12
N GLU A 95 -18.43 2.91 4.81
CA GLU A 95 -19.14 2.91 3.52
C GLU A 95 -18.26 3.42 2.37
N ILE A 96 -17.50 4.49 2.61
CA ILE A 96 -16.49 4.98 1.65
C ILE A 96 -15.45 3.89 1.38
N TYR A 97 -14.99 3.19 2.42
CA TYR A 97 -14.04 2.10 2.28
C TYR A 97 -14.62 0.96 1.42
N ARG A 98 -15.83 0.48 1.69
CA ARG A 98 -16.46 -0.60 0.90
C ARG A 98 -16.57 -0.24 -0.58
N ARG A 99 -17.10 0.93 -0.90
CA ARG A 99 -17.24 1.40 -2.29
C ARG A 99 -15.92 1.50 -3.03
N VAL A 100 -14.87 2.03 -2.37
CA VAL A 100 -13.59 2.33 -3.04
C VAL A 100 -12.62 1.14 -3.03
N ALA A 101 -12.59 0.36 -1.95
CA ALA A 101 -11.65 -0.75 -1.78
C ALA A 101 -12.22 -2.11 -2.24
N LEU A 102 -13.53 -2.32 -2.13
CA LEU A 102 -14.19 -3.59 -2.46
C LEU A 102 -15.01 -3.54 -3.75
N GLY A 103 -15.36 -2.34 -4.24
CA GLY A 103 -16.07 -2.16 -5.50
C GLY A 103 -17.57 -2.47 -5.44
N ASP A 104 -18.17 -2.36 -4.25
CA ASP A 104 -19.62 -2.45 -4.02
C ASP A 104 -20.38 -1.20 -4.47
#